data_AF-A0A415U4M5-F1
#
_entry.id   AF-A0A415U4M5-F1
#
_cell.length_a   1.000
_cell.length_b   1.000
_cell.length_c   1.000
_cell.angle_alpha   90.00
_cell.angle_beta   90.00
_cell.angle_gamma   90.00
#
_symmetry.space_group_name_H-M   'P 1'
#
loop_
_entity.id
_entity.type
_entity.pdbx_description
1 polymer ?
#
loop_
_entity_poly.entity_id
_entity_poly.type
_entity_poly.pdbx_seq_one_letter_code
_entity_poly.pdbx_strand_id
1 'polypeptide(L)'
;MNEEERFDFEQKHEEDLQRLRGFRLLDDDFMSKVFEDKDCVEFLLQIILKRDDLKVTSVSSQYVIKNLQGRSVRLDILAVDRQNQVYNIEIQRDDKGAGVKRARYNSSLIDANVTEPGEQYQNLNETYVVFITENDVLGENLPIYHVDRIIRETGKMFNDQSHIIYVNSQIRDETALGKLMHDFTCTNAKDMYYEVLADRVHYFKEDEKGVAIMCKAMEDMRNEAAREAEKMKAIRMARLMIEDGKLSYEDIAMYTELTLEEVEKIALEKKSA
;
A
#
# COMPACT_ATOMS: atom_id res chain seq x y z
N MET A 1 1.87 -33.34 13.47
CA MET A 1 1.94 -32.22 14.41
C MET A 1 1.93 -32.80 15.81
N ASN A 2 2.96 -32.57 16.61
CA ASN A 2 3.01 -33.01 18.01
C ASN A 2 2.15 -32.08 18.91
N GLU A 3 1.97 -32.42 20.19
CA GLU A 3 1.11 -31.64 21.10
C GLU A 3 1.63 -30.21 21.35
N GLU A 4 2.96 -30.01 21.36
CA GLU A 4 3.58 -28.69 21.51
C GLU A 4 3.36 -27.79 20.28
N GLU A 5 3.55 -28.33 19.07
CA GLU A 5 3.29 -27.64 17.81
C GLU A 5 1.81 -27.27 17.67
N ARG A 6 0.91 -28.13 18.16
CA ARG A 6 -0.54 -27.85 18.16
C ARG A 6 -0.90 -26.73 19.13
N PHE A 7 -0.31 -26.71 20.32
CA PHE A 7 -0.52 -25.66 21.31
C PHE A 7 0.01 -24.30 20.82
N ASP A 8 1.20 -24.26 20.23
CA ASP A 8 1.78 -23.05 19.62
C ASP A 8 0.92 -22.53 18.46
N PHE A 9 0.38 -23.42 17.63
CA PHE A 9 -0.55 -23.05 16.55
C PHE A 9 -1.86 -22.45 17.08
N GLU A 10 -2.49 -23.08 18.07
CA GLU A 10 -3.74 -22.61 18.68
C GLU A 10 -3.54 -21.23 19.36
N GLN A 11 -2.42 -21.03 20.06
CA GLN A 11 -2.08 -19.73 20.65
C GLN A 11 -1.86 -18.64 19.59
N LYS A 12 -1.08 -18.93 18.55
CA LYS A 12 -0.85 -18.00 17.42
C LYS A 12 -2.12 -17.64 16.68
N HIS A 13 -3.05 -18.58 16.57
CA HIS A 13 -4.35 -18.34 15.96
C HIS A 13 -5.21 -17.41 16.81
N GLU A 14 -5.23 -17.58 18.13
CA GLU A 14 -5.94 -16.68 19.05
C GLU A 14 -5.35 -15.26 19.03
N GLU A 15 -4.02 -15.14 18.96
CA GLU A 15 -3.34 -13.84 18.79
C GLU A 15 -3.71 -13.14 17.48
N ASP A 16 -3.82 -13.88 16.38
CA ASP A 16 -4.24 -13.32 15.09
C ASP A 16 -5.69 -12.81 15.14
N LEU A 17 -6.59 -13.54 15.80
CA LEU A 17 -7.98 -13.10 15.99
C LEU A 17 -8.05 -11.82 16.84
N GLN A 18 -7.22 -11.71 17.88
CA GLN A 18 -7.16 -10.49 18.69
C GLN A 18 -6.63 -9.29 17.89
N ARG A 19 -5.58 -9.50 17.08
CA ARG A 19 -5.03 -8.46 16.19
C ARG A 19 -6.05 -8.03 15.13
N LEU A 20 -6.74 -8.99 14.51
CA LEU A 20 -7.76 -8.75 13.49
C LEU A 20 -8.88 -7.84 14.01
N ARG A 21 -9.33 -8.05 15.25
CA ARG A 21 -10.34 -7.19 15.90
C ARG A 21 -9.85 -5.74 16.09
N GLY A 22 -8.54 -5.55 16.23
CA GLY A 22 -7.93 -4.24 16.43
C GLY A 22 -7.66 -3.45 15.15
N PHE A 23 -7.74 -4.08 13.97
CA PHE A 23 -7.46 -3.39 12.71
C PHE A 23 -8.47 -2.30 12.40
N ARG A 24 -8.03 -1.28 11.68
CA ARG A 24 -8.84 -0.18 11.13
C ARG A 24 -8.58 -0.11 9.62
N LEU A 25 -9.35 0.66 8.87
CA LEU A 25 -9.07 0.86 7.43
C LEU A 25 -7.81 1.70 7.17
N LEU A 26 -7.21 2.27 8.22
CA LEU A 26 -5.90 2.89 8.17
C LEU A 26 -4.74 1.89 8.28
N ASP A 27 -5.00 0.62 8.60
CA ASP A 27 -3.96 -0.40 8.70
C ASP A 27 -3.76 -1.11 7.35
N ASP A 28 -2.59 -0.93 6.73
CA ASP A 28 -2.26 -1.34 5.36
C ASP A 28 -2.70 -2.77 5.00
N ASP A 29 -2.43 -3.73 5.90
CA ASP A 29 -2.73 -5.15 5.66
C ASP A 29 -4.24 -5.43 5.57
N PHE A 30 -5.02 -4.78 6.44
CA PHE A 30 -6.47 -4.96 6.48
C PHE A 30 -7.15 -4.18 5.36
N MET A 31 -6.71 -2.94 5.18
CA MET A 31 -7.18 -2.06 4.12
C MET A 31 -7.02 -2.71 2.74
N SER A 32 -5.86 -3.30 2.47
CA SER A 32 -5.58 -3.97 1.18
C SER A 32 -6.66 -5.01 0.85
N LYS A 33 -7.18 -5.74 1.84
CA LYS A 33 -8.23 -6.76 1.66
C LYS A 33 -9.63 -6.18 1.53
N VAL A 34 -9.95 -5.13 2.29
CA VAL A 34 -11.23 -4.43 2.18
C VAL A 34 -11.40 -3.86 0.77
N PHE A 35 -10.39 -3.16 0.28
CA PHE A 35 -10.42 -2.47 -1.02
C PHE A 35 -9.99 -3.33 -2.22
N GLU A 36 -9.82 -4.65 -2.07
CA GLU A 36 -9.94 -5.58 -3.22
C GLU A 36 -11.37 -5.54 -3.80
N ASP A 37 -12.35 -5.11 -2.99
CA ASP A 37 -13.72 -4.90 -3.43
C ASP A 37 -13.87 -3.58 -4.17
N LYS A 38 -14.34 -3.69 -5.41
CA LYS A 38 -14.49 -2.58 -6.34
C LYS A 38 -15.54 -1.56 -5.87
N ASP A 39 -16.63 -2.01 -5.24
CA ASP A 39 -17.71 -1.12 -4.82
C ASP A 39 -17.26 -0.26 -3.64
N CYS A 40 -16.38 -0.82 -2.77
CA CYS A 40 -15.72 -0.05 -1.72
C CYS A 40 -14.82 1.06 -2.28
N VAL A 41 -14.02 0.76 -3.31
CA VAL A 41 -13.14 1.76 -3.96
C VAL A 41 -13.94 2.80 -4.73
N GLU A 42 -14.98 2.38 -5.45
CA GLU A 42 -15.87 3.29 -6.16
C GLU A 42 -16.51 4.26 -5.17
N PHE A 43 -17.12 3.76 -4.09
CA PHE A 43 -17.73 4.59 -3.07
C PHE A 43 -16.74 5.59 -2.46
N LEU A 44 -15.53 5.13 -2.11
CA LEU A 44 -14.45 5.97 -1.60
C LEU A 44 -14.13 7.14 -2.54
N LEU A 45 -13.91 6.85 -3.82
CA LEU A 45 -13.59 7.87 -4.82
C LEU A 45 -14.74 8.84 -5.07
N GLN A 46 -15.99 8.36 -5.08
CA GLN A 46 -17.17 9.21 -5.23
C GLN A 46 -17.28 10.26 -4.11
N ILE A 47 -16.97 9.88 -2.86
CA ILE A 47 -16.97 10.81 -1.72
C ILE A 47 -15.81 11.81 -1.82
N ILE A 48 -14.59 11.34 -2.09
CA ILE A 48 -13.39 12.18 -2.15
C ILE A 48 -13.49 13.20 -3.29
N LEU A 49 -13.91 12.76 -4.48
CA LEU A 49 -13.97 13.59 -5.69
C LEU A 49 -15.30 14.30 -5.87
N LYS A 50 -16.31 13.99 -5.03
CA LYS A 50 -17.68 14.51 -5.12
C LYS A 50 -18.30 14.26 -6.50
N ARG A 51 -18.13 13.04 -7.00
CA ARG A 51 -18.58 12.58 -8.33
C ARG A 51 -19.44 11.34 -8.19
N ASP A 52 -20.76 11.50 -8.25
CA ASP A 52 -21.71 10.39 -8.23
C ASP A 52 -21.76 9.60 -9.55
N ASP A 53 -21.21 10.18 -10.62
CA ASP A 53 -21.07 9.58 -11.95
C ASP A 53 -19.92 8.57 -12.05
N LEU A 54 -18.96 8.60 -11.11
CA LEU A 54 -17.76 7.77 -11.15
C LEU A 54 -18.13 6.30 -11.04
N LYS A 55 -17.66 5.52 -12.03
CA LYS A 55 -17.83 4.06 -12.06
C LYS A 55 -16.50 3.38 -12.27
N VAL A 56 -16.01 2.69 -11.24
CA VAL A 56 -14.78 1.93 -11.33
C VAL A 56 -15.00 0.80 -12.35
N THR A 57 -13.95 0.33 -13.01
CA THR A 57 -13.97 -0.83 -13.91
C THR A 57 -13.04 -1.92 -13.40
N SER A 58 -11.87 -1.55 -12.89
CA SER A 58 -10.88 -2.45 -12.30
C SER A 58 -10.25 -1.87 -11.04
N VAL A 59 -9.81 -2.76 -10.16
CA VAL A 59 -9.04 -2.45 -8.94
C VAL A 59 -7.90 -3.47 -8.81
N SER A 60 -6.75 -3.03 -8.36
CA SER A 60 -5.60 -3.86 -8.00
C SER A 60 -4.98 -3.36 -6.70
N SER A 61 -5.03 -4.16 -5.65
CA SER A 61 -4.37 -3.89 -4.37
C SER A 61 -2.89 -4.32 -4.41
N GLN A 62 -2.02 -3.61 -3.72
CA GLN A 62 -0.57 -3.88 -3.63
C GLN A 62 0.11 -4.02 -5.00
N TYR A 63 -0.25 -3.15 -5.95
CA TYR A 63 0.24 -3.21 -7.32
C TYR A 63 1.73 -2.82 -7.39
N VAL A 64 2.58 -3.77 -7.81
CA VAL A 64 4.04 -3.56 -7.89
C VAL A 64 4.42 -3.06 -9.28
N ILE A 65 4.85 -1.81 -9.35
CA ILE A 65 5.51 -1.23 -10.52
C ILE A 65 7.00 -1.55 -10.43
N LYS A 66 7.45 -2.49 -11.25
CA LYS A 66 8.87 -2.83 -11.37
C LYS A 66 9.56 -1.85 -12.30
N ASN A 67 10.51 -1.08 -11.76
CA ASN A 67 11.39 -0.25 -12.56
C ASN A 67 12.77 -0.92 -12.65
N LEU A 68 13.20 -1.27 -13.87
CA LEU A 68 14.47 -1.96 -14.10
C LEU A 68 15.70 -1.07 -13.89
N GLN A 69 15.56 0.25 -14.01
CA GLN A 69 16.67 1.22 -13.88
C GLN A 69 16.47 2.20 -12.71
N GLY A 70 15.28 2.23 -12.11
CA GLY A 70 14.91 3.15 -11.03
C GLY A 70 14.35 2.44 -9.80
N ARG A 71 13.75 3.20 -8.88
CA ARG A 71 13.10 2.60 -7.71
C ARG A 71 11.79 1.94 -8.14
N SER A 72 11.60 0.69 -7.73
CA SER A 72 10.28 0.05 -7.83
C SER A 72 9.37 0.61 -6.74
N VAL A 73 8.06 0.69 -7.00
CA VAL A 73 7.06 1.15 -6.03
C VAL A 73 5.94 0.14 -5.94
N ARG A 74 5.44 -0.07 -4.73
CA ARG A 74 4.20 -0.78 -4.47
C ARG A 74 3.14 0.28 -4.18
N LEU A 75 2.12 0.33 -5.03
CA LEU A 75 0.95 1.18 -4.84
C LEU A 75 -0.05 0.42 -3.97
N ASP A 76 -0.68 1.10 -3.00
CA ASP A 76 -1.60 0.42 -2.09
C ASP A 76 -2.86 -0.03 -2.83
N ILE A 77 -3.51 0.89 -3.57
CA ILE A 77 -4.64 0.58 -4.44
C ILE A 77 -4.49 1.34 -5.77
N LEU A 78 -4.53 0.60 -6.87
CA LEU A 78 -4.66 1.16 -8.22
C LEU A 78 -6.05 0.85 -8.76
N ALA A 79 -6.81 1.88 -9.15
CA ALA A 79 -8.14 1.73 -9.72
C ALA A 79 -8.25 2.48 -11.05
N VAL A 80 -9.13 1.98 -11.94
CA VAL A 80 -9.43 2.61 -13.23
C VAL A 80 -10.93 2.72 -13.38
N ASP A 81 -11.45 3.85 -13.87
CA ASP A 81 -12.89 4.05 -14.12
C ASP A 81 -13.31 3.77 -15.57
N ARG A 82 -14.59 4.04 -15.90
CA ARG A 82 -15.14 3.85 -17.25
C ARG A 82 -14.64 4.87 -18.27
N GLN A 83 -14.13 6.01 -17.80
CA GLN A 83 -13.51 7.05 -18.61
C GLN A 83 -12.00 6.83 -18.75
N ASN A 84 -11.49 5.68 -18.28
CA ASN A 84 -10.07 5.32 -18.24
C ASN A 84 -9.25 6.25 -17.32
N GLN A 85 -9.87 7.00 -16.40
CA GLN A 85 -9.11 7.78 -15.42
C GLN A 85 -8.51 6.82 -14.39
N VAL A 86 -7.28 7.12 -13.96
CA VAL A 86 -6.49 6.23 -13.10
C VAL A 86 -6.30 6.85 -11.72
N TYR A 87 -6.57 6.05 -10.69
CA TYR A 87 -6.53 6.46 -9.31
C TYR A 87 -5.53 5.59 -8.57
N ASN A 88 -4.48 6.22 -8.05
CA ASN A 88 -3.60 5.62 -7.07
C ASN A 88 -3.98 6.14 -5.68
N ILE A 89 -4.47 5.25 -4.83
CA ILE A 89 -4.86 5.56 -3.47
C ILE A 89 -3.82 4.98 -2.54
N GLU A 90 -3.25 5.82 -1.68
CA GLU A 90 -2.17 5.52 -0.75
C GLU A 90 -2.66 5.82 0.66
N ILE A 91 -2.54 4.87 1.58
CA ILE A 91 -3.02 5.03 2.96
C ILE A 91 -1.83 5.03 3.88
N GLN A 92 -1.68 6.07 4.70
CA GLN A 92 -0.44 6.33 5.42
C GLN A 92 -0.67 6.74 6.88
N ARG A 93 -0.17 5.90 7.79
CA ARG A 93 -0.17 6.18 9.24
C ARG A 93 1.04 6.99 9.70
N ASP A 94 2.20 6.74 9.10
CA ASP A 94 3.42 7.54 9.33
C ASP A 94 3.52 8.64 8.29
N ASP A 95 3.53 9.90 8.74
CA ASP A 95 3.64 11.10 7.91
C ASP A 95 4.86 11.06 6.97
N LYS A 96 5.94 10.36 7.34
CA LYS A 96 7.12 10.17 6.47
C LYS A 96 6.79 9.45 5.18
N GLY A 97 5.78 8.58 5.22
CA GLY A 97 5.25 7.87 4.06
C GLY A 97 4.49 8.79 3.11
N ALA A 98 3.90 9.88 3.57
CA ALA A 98 3.05 10.75 2.76
C ALA A 98 3.76 12.02 2.25
N GLY A 99 5.09 11.99 2.11
CA GLY A 99 5.84 13.16 1.67
C GLY A 99 5.50 13.63 0.25
N VAL A 100 5.41 14.95 0.04
CA VAL A 100 5.07 15.57 -1.26
C VAL A 100 5.92 15.11 -2.45
N LYS A 101 7.19 14.72 -2.21
CA LYS A 101 8.07 14.14 -3.24
C LYS A 101 7.65 12.73 -3.65
N ARG A 102 7.12 11.91 -2.73
CA ARG A 102 6.55 10.59 -3.03
C ARG A 102 5.30 10.76 -3.87
N ALA A 103 4.42 11.71 -3.54
CA ALA A 103 3.23 11.97 -4.35
C ALA A 103 3.58 12.30 -5.81
N ARG A 104 4.54 13.22 -6.02
CA ARG A 104 5.03 13.51 -7.38
C ARG A 104 5.64 12.28 -8.05
N TYR A 105 6.42 11.48 -7.31
CA TYR A 105 7.07 10.29 -7.85
C TYR A 105 6.05 9.23 -8.29
N ASN A 106 5.03 8.97 -7.46
CA ASN A 106 3.94 8.05 -7.77
C ASN A 106 3.18 8.50 -9.02
N SER A 107 2.85 9.80 -9.13
CA SER A 107 2.24 10.37 -10.33
C SER A 107 3.07 10.07 -11.59
N SER A 108 4.39 10.29 -11.53
CA SER A 108 5.28 10.00 -12.67
C SER A 108 5.35 8.52 -13.02
N LEU A 109 5.24 7.62 -12.04
CA LEU A 109 5.25 6.17 -12.28
C LEU A 109 3.94 5.69 -12.92
N ILE A 110 2.80 6.25 -12.53
CA ILE A 110 1.51 5.92 -13.13
C ILE A 110 1.55 6.31 -14.61
N ASP A 111 1.93 7.56 -14.92
CA ASP A 111 2.02 8.03 -16.32
C ASP A 111 2.92 7.13 -17.18
N ALA A 112 4.03 6.66 -16.62
CA ALA A 112 4.99 5.81 -17.31
C ALA A 112 4.56 4.34 -17.49
N ASN A 113 3.61 3.84 -16.70
CA ASN A 113 3.20 2.42 -16.71
C ASN A 113 1.77 2.20 -17.21
N VAL A 114 0.96 3.25 -17.27
CA VAL A 114 -0.40 3.21 -17.85
C VAL A 114 -0.36 3.39 -19.37
N THR A 115 0.70 3.99 -19.91
CA THR A 115 0.86 4.20 -21.35
C THR A 115 1.47 2.99 -22.06
N GLU A 116 0.93 2.64 -23.22
CA GLU A 116 1.55 1.65 -24.10
C GLU A 116 2.68 2.27 -24.95
N PRO A 117 3.73 1.49 -25.30
CA PRO A 117 4.80 1.98 -26.17
C PRO A 117 4.26 2.50 -27.51
N GLY A 118 4.45 3.79 -27.78
CA GLY A 118 4.04 4.43 -29.04
C GLY A 118 2.74 5.25 -28.96
N GLU A 119 2.07 5.29 -27.82
CA GLU A 119 0.95 6.21 -27.60
C GLU A 119 1.39 7.67 -27.61
N GLN A 120 0.52 8.53 -28.14
CA GLN A 120 0.76 9.98 -28.13
C GLN A 120 0.50 10.54 -26.73
N TYR A 121 1.30 11.51 -26.28
CA TYR A 121 1.12 12.17 -24.98
C TYR A 121 -0.28 12.79 -24.78
N GLN A 122 -1.00 13.10 -25.87
CA GLN A 122 -2.37 13.62 -25.81
C GLN A 122 -3.40 12.58 -25.35
N ASN A 123 -3.02 11.29 -25.37
CA ASN A 123 -3.85 10.18 -24.92
C ASN A 123 -3.53 9.75 -23.49
N LEU A 124 -2.66 10.50 -22.78
CA LEU A 124 -2.39 10.25 -21.38
C LEU A 124 -3.70 10.31 -20.59
N ASN A 125 -3.93 9.27 -19.80
CA ASN A 125 -5.06 9.18 -18.91
C ASN A 125 -5.00 10.32 -17.89
N GLU A 126 -6.15 10.82 -17.48
CA GLU A 126 -6.23 11.69 -16.31
C GLU A 126 -5.90 10.87 -15.05
N THR A 127 -4.96 11.37 -14.24
CA THR A 127 -4.39 10.63 -13.12
C THR A 127 -4.64 11.34 -11.79
N TYR A 128 -4.93 10.54 -10.78
CA TYR A 128 -5.14 10.98 -9.40
C TYR A 128 -4.21 10.20 -8.48
N VAL A 129 -3.44 10.92 -7.68
CA VAL A 129 -2.71 10.35 -6.54
C VAL A 129 -3.36 10.85 -5.27
N VAL A 130 -4.06 9.97 -4.57
CA VAL A 130 -4.85 10.28 -3.38
C VAL A 130 -4.15 9.69 -2.16
N PHE A 131 -3.62 10.53 -1.27
CA PHE A 131 -3.12 10.12 0.04
C PHE A 131 -4.24 10.27 1.07
N ILE A 132 -4.56 9.20 1.79
CA ILE A 132 -5.40 9.24 2.99
C ILE A 132 -4.48 9.06 4.18
N THR A 133 -4.34 10.10 5.01
CA THR A 133 -3.33 10.16 6.06
C THR A 133 -3.96 10.14 7.44
N GLU A 134 -3.36 9.43 8.40
CA GLU A 134 -3.84 9.38 9.78
C GLU A 134 -3.73 10.75 10.47
N ASN A 135 -2.70 11.53 10.15
CA ASN A 135 -2.50 12.90 10.66
C ASN A 135 -2.61 13.95 9.54
N ASP A 136 -2.68 15.22 9.94
CA ASP A 136 -2.59 16.35 9.02
C ASP A 136 -1.15 16.59 8.52
N VAL A 137 -0.76 15.86 7.48
CA VAL A 137 0.62 15.89 6.92
C VAL A 137 0.98 17.25 6.32
N LEU A 138 -0.01 18.02 5.85
CA LEU A 138 0.22 19.35 5.26
C LEU A 138 0.09 20.49 6.28
N GLY A 139 -0.56 20.27 7.41
CA GLY A 139 -0.51 21.15 8.58
C GLY A 139 -1.39 22.41 8.51
N GLU A 140 -2.36 22.43 7.59
CA GLU A 140 -3.25 23.57 7.35
C GLU A 140 -4.66 23.34 7.93
N ASN A 141 -4.87 22.23 8.65
CA ASN A 141 -6.09 21.85 9.35
C ASN A 141 -7.34 21.83 8.46
N LEU A 142 -7.21 21.34 7.22
CA LEU A 142 -8.32 21.08 6.31
C LEU A 142 -8.61 19.58 6.19
N PRO A 143 -9.86 19.19 5.89
CA PRO A 143 -10.23 17.78 5.74
C PRO A 143 -9.67 17.18 4.44
N ILE A 144 -9.46 18.03 3.43
CA ILE A 144 -8.95 17.63 2.12
C ILE A 144 -8.17 18.77 1.47
N TYR A 145 -7.10 18.40 0.77
CA TYR A 145 -6.23 19.29 0.01
C TYR A 145 -6.19 18.83 -1.43
N HIS A 146 -6.46 19.74 -2.36
CA HIS A 146 -6.28 19.52 -3.80
C HIS A 146 -5.06 20.31 -4.25
N VAL A 147 -4.10 19.62 -4.85
CA VAL A 147 -2.83 20.20 -5.27
C VAL A 147 -2.75 20.12 -6.79
N ASP A 148 -3.01 21.25 -7.43
CA ASP A 148 -2.96 21.40 -8.88
C ASP A 148 -1.84 22.36 -9.32
N ARG A 149 -1.39 22.21 -10.57
CA ARG A 149 -0.38 23.09 -11.16
C ARG A 149 -1.04 24.35 -11.75
N ILE A 150 -0.38 25.48 -11.55
CA ILE A 150 -0.82 26.78 -12.09
C ILE A 150 0.27 27.42 -12.96
N ILE A 151 -0.16 28.23 -13.92
CA ILE A 151 0.71 29.14 -14.68
C ILE A 151 0.99 30.35 -13.77
N ARG A 152 2.21 30.43 -13.22
CA ARG A 152 2.61 31.42 -12.21
C ARG A 152 2.30 32.86 -12.63
N GLU A 153 2.52 33.20 -13.89
CA GLU A 153 2.40 34.55 -14.44
C GLU A 153 0.94 35.00 -14.58
N THR A 154 0.00 34.05 -14.71
CA THR A 154 -1.41 34.36 -14.98
C THR A 154 -2.36 33.89 -13.89
N GLY A 155 -1.89 33.04 -12.97
CA GLY A 155 -2.72 32.37 -11.97
C GLY A 155 -3.69 31.34 -12.53
N LYS A 156 -3.68 31.09 -13.85
CA LYS A 156 -4.58 30.11 -14.49
C LYS A 156 -4.14 28.70 -14.17
N MET A 157 -5.10 27.78 -14.06
CA MET A 157 -4.83 26.35 -14.00
C MET A 157 -4.05 25.91 -15.22
N PHE A 158 -2.99 25.12 -15.01
CA PHE A 158 -2.24 24.51 -16.09
C PHE A 158 -3.05 23.40 -16.77
N ASN A 159 -3.89 22.70 -15.99
CA ASN A 159 -4.83 21.69 -16.43
C ASN A 159 -4.18 20.55 -17.23
N ASP A 160 -3.10 19.98 -16.69
CA ASP A 160 -2.42 18.80 -17.24
C ASP A 160 -3.02 17.48 -16.80
N GLN A 161 -4.24 17.50 -16.23
CA GLN A 161 -5.00 16.31 -15.86
C GLN A 161 -4.25 15.37 -14.89
N SER A 162 -3.33 15.93 -14.11
CA SER A 162 -2.60 15.24 -13.05
C SER A 162 -2.93 15.89 -11.72
N HIS A 163 -3.57 15.12 -10.84
CA HIS A 163 -4.11 15.61 -9.58
C HIS A 163 -3.45 14.91 -8.40
N ILE A 164 -3.05 15.69 -7.39
CA ILE A 164 -2.60 15.15 -6.10
C ILE A 164 -3.59 15.61 -5.04
N ILE A 165 -4.10 14.65 -4.28
CA ILE A 165 -5.10 14.89 -3.24
C ILE A 165 -4.55 14.34 -1.92
N TYR A 166 -4.69 15.11 -0.85
CA TYR A 166 -4.44 14.64 0.52
C TYR A 166 -5.74 14.73 1.31
N VAL A 167 -6.12 13.63 1.96
CA VAL A 167 -7.27 13.54 2.85
C VAL A 167 -6.76 13.38 4.28
N ASN A 168 -7.20 14.28 5.15
CA ASN A 168 -6.81 14.31 6.56
C ASN A 168 -7.83 13.55 7.41
N SER A 169 -7.45 12.37 7.90
CA SER A 169 -8.36 11.50 8.66
C SER A 169 -8.66 11.99 10.08
N GLN A 170 -7.98 13.03 10.57
CA GLN A 170 -8.26 13.60 11.89
C GLN A 170 -9.59 14.35 11.92
N ILE A 171 -10.00 14.91 10.77
CA ILE A 171 -11.23 15.69 10.65
C ILE A 171 -12.40 14.75 10.35
N ARG A 172 -13.23 14.55 11.38
CA ARG A 172 -14.36 13.62 11.39
C ARG A 172 -15.66 14.37 11.70
N ASP A 173 -15.95 15.38 10.89
CA ASP A 173 -17.15 16.20 11.02
C ASP A 173 -18.38 15.54 10.36
N GLU A 174 -19.51 16.25 10.36
CA GLU A 174 -20.79 15.73 9.82
C GLU A 174 -20.85 15.68 8.29
N THR A 175 -19.80 16.10 7.58
CA THR A 175 -19.75 16.00 6.13
C THR A 175 -19.61 14.53 5.69
N ALA A 176 -19.91 14.24 4.43
CA ALA A 176 -19.75 12.89 3.92
C ALA A 176 -18.29 12.40 4.00
N LEU A 177 -17.33 13.30 3.76
CA LEU A 177 -15.91 13.00 3.93
C LEU A 177 -15.55 12.80 5.42
N GLY A 178 -16.07 13.63 6.32
CA GLY A 178 -15.84 13.48 7.76
C GLY A 178 -16.36 12.15 8.31
N LYS A 179 -17.55 11.72 7.87
CA LYS A 179 -18.12 10.40 8.19
C LYS A 179 -17.29 9.26 7.60
N LEU A 180 -16.77 9.43 6.39
CA LEU A 180 -15.88 8.45 5.78
C LEU A 180 -14.59 8.30 6.60
N MET A 181 -14.01 9.42 7.04
CA MET A 181 -12.82 9.39 7.90
C MET A 181 -13.10 8.83 9.30
N HIS A 182 -14.32 9.01 9.83
CA HIS A 182 -14.76 8.32 11.03
C HIS A 182 -14.70 6.80 10.85
N ASP A 183 -15.28 6.30 9.76
CA ASP A 183 -15.31 4.87 9.42
C ASP A 183 -13.90 4.30 9.27
N PHE A 184 -12.97 5.06 8.70
CA PHE A 184 -11.58 4.66 8.59
C PHE A 184 -10.88 4.44 9.93
N THR A 185 -11.36 5.10 11.00
CA THR A 185 -10.83 4.96 12.36
C THR A 185 -11.54 3.90 13.20
N CYS A 186 -12.67 3.36 12.73
CA CYS A 186 -13.46 2.37 13.45
C CYS A 186 -12.77 1.01 13.47
N THR A 187 -12.85 0.34 14.61
CA THR A 187 -12.46 -1.07 14.75
C THR A 187 -13.66 -2.02 14.63
N ASN A 188 -14.86 -1.54 14.90
CA ASN A 188 -16.10 -2.31 14.80
C ASN A 188 -16.97 -1.81 13.65
N ALA A 189 -17.47 -2.75 12.83
CA ALA A 189 -18.34 -2.44 11.70
C ALA A 189 -19.64 -1.73 12.13
N LYS A 190 -20.15 -2.03 13.32
CA LYS A 190 -21.43 -1.46 13.83
C LYS A 190 -21.34 0.03 14.14
N ASP A 191 -20.13 0.55 14.30
CA ASP A 191 -19.90 1.97 14.57
C ASP A 191 -19.74 2.76 13.27
N MET A 192 -19.69 2.11 12.11
CA MET A 192 -19.47 2.76 10.81
C MET A 192 -20.77 3.36 10.26
N TYR A 193 -20.64 4.49 9.56
CA TYR A 193 -21.74 5.18 8.91
C TYR A 193 -22.13 4.56 7.56
N TYR A 194 -21.16 4.04 6.81
CA TYR A 194 -21.38 3.58 5.44
C TYR A 194 -21.46 2.07 5.34
N GLU A 195 -22.64 1.57 5.01
CA GLU A 195 -22.95 0.13 4.91
C GLU A 195 -21.99 -0.63 3.99
N VAL A 196 -21.63 -0.07 2.82
CA VAL A 196 -20.71 -0.72 1.88
C VAL A 196 -19.34 -1.05 2.51
N LEU A 197 -18.83 -0.18 3.36
CA LEU A 197 -17.58 -0.42 4.09
C LEU A 197 -17.83 -1.27 5.34
N ALA A 198 -18.92 -1.01 6.07
CA ALA A 198 -19.30 -1.74 7.27
C ALA A 198 -19.47 -3.24 6.99
N ASP A 199 -20.19 -3.59 5.93
CA ASP A 199 -20.42 -4.98 5.51
C ASP A 199 -19.11 -5.68 5.17
N ARG A 200 -18.19 -4.98 4.50
CA ARG A 200 -16.89 -5.51 4.13
C ARG A 200 -15.99 -5.71 5.35
N VAL A 201 -16.00 -4.76 6.28
CA VAL A 201 -15.28 -4.86 7.57
C VAL A 201 -15.85 -5.99 8.43
N HIS A 202 -17.17 -6.09 8.53
CA HIS A 202 -17.87 -7.15 9.23
C HIS A 202 -17.52 -8.52 8.64
N TYR A 203 -17.54 -8.67 7.32
CA TYR A 203 -17.16 -9.91 6.65
C TYR A 203 -15.77 -10.37 7.09
N PHE A 204 -14.76 -9.49 7.05
CA PHE A 204 -13.40 -9.91 7.40
C PHE A 204 -13.13 -10.07 8.89
N LYS A 205 -13.99 -9.57 9.79
CA LYS A 205 -13.77 -9.60 11.25
C LYS A 205 -14.71 -10.51 12.03
N GLU A 206 -15.90 -10.77 11.50
CA GLU A 206 -16.98 -11.47 12.21
C GLU A 206 -17.54 -12.65 11.42
N ASP A 207 -17.51 -12.64 10.08
CA ASP A 207 -17.93 -13.80 9.27
C ASP A 207 -16.86 -14.89 9.25
N GLU A 208 -17.28 -16.14 9.48
CA GLU A 208 -16.37 -17.29 9.57
C GLU A 208 -15.43 -17.42 8.36
N LYS A 209 -15.92 -17.17 7.14
CA LYS A 209 -15.10 -17.30 5.93
C LYS A 209 -14.13 -16.14 5.79
N GLY A 210 -14.59 -14.91 6.03
CA GLY A 210 -13.74 -13.74 5.96
C GLY A 210 -12.63 -13.76 7.01
N VAL A 211 -12.97 -14.16 8.24
CA VAL A 211 -11.99 -14.36 9.32
C VAL A 211 -10.97 -15.42 8.95
N ALA A 212 -11.40 -16.56 8.40
CA ALA A 212 -10.48 -17.62 7.97
C ALA A 212 -9.50 -17.13 6.87
N ILE A 213 -9.98 -16.31 5.92
CA ILE A 213 -9.13 -15.69 4.89
C ILE A 213 -8.09 -14.77 5.54
N MET A 214 -8.50 -13.94 6.49
CA MET A 214 -7.59 -13.01 7.18
C MET A 214 -6.56 -13.72 8.04
N CYS A 215 -6.96 -14.71 8.83
CA CYS A 215 -6.03 -15.52 9.62
C CYS A 215 -4.98 -16.19 8.72
N LYS A 216 -5.40 -16.74 7.59
CA LYS A 216 -4.47 -17.32 6.62
C LYS A 216 -3.52 -16.26 6.03
N ALA A 217 -4.03 -15.09 5.66
CA ALA A 217 -3.19 -14.00 5.15
C ALA A 217 -2.15 -13.56 6.20
N MET A 218 -2.52 -13.46 7.47
CA MET A 218 -1.61 -13.13 8.57
C MET A 218 -0.57 -14.24 8.81
N GLU A 219 -0.96 -15.51 8.69
CA GLU A 219 -0.03 -16.64 8.73
C GLU A 219 0.99 -16.58 7.58
N ASP A 220 0.51 -16.41 6.35
CA ASP A 220 1.36 -16.30 5.15
C ASP A 220 2.36 -15.14 5.28
N MET A 221 1.91 -13.98 5.78
CA MET A 221 2.78 -12.83 6.05
C MET A 221 3.85 -13.12 7.10
N ARG A 222 3.51 -13.81 8.20
CA ARG A 222 4.49 -14.19 9.24
C ARG A 222 5.54 -15.16 8.67
N ASN A 223 5.09 -16.13 7.87
CA ASN A 223 5.98 -17.09 7.23
C ASN A 223 6.94 -16.41 6.24
N GLU A 224 6.43 -15.46 5.44
CA GLU A 224 7.26 -14.69 4.50
C GLU A 224 8.26 -13.79 5.25
N ALA A 225 7.82 -13.10 6.31
CA ALA A 225 8.70 -12.28 7.14
C ALA A 225 9.81 -13.10 7.82
N ALA A 226 9.51 -14.32 8.26
CA ALA A 226 10.50 -15.24 8.81
C ALA A 226 11.55 -15.66 7.76
N ARG A 227 11.11 -16.00 6.55
CA ARG A 227 12.00 -16.33 5.42
C ARG A 227 12.89 -15.15 5.02
N GLU A 228 12.33 -13.96 4.91
CA GLU A 228 13.08 -12.75 4.59
C GLU A 228 14.10 -12.40 5.69
N ALA A 229 13.74 -12.56 6.96
CA ALA A 229 14.65 -12.35 8.08
C ALA A 229 15.82 -13.35 8.09
N GLU A 230 15.54 -14.62 7.79
CA GLU A 230 16.55 -15.67 7.64
C GLU A 230 17.48 -15.38 6.46
N LYS A 231 16.93 -15.01 5.30
CA LYS A 231 17.70 -14.59 4.13
C LYS A 231 18.58 -13.37 4.43
N MET A 232 18.06 -12.36 5.12
CA MET A 232 18.82 -11.18 5.52
C MET A 232 19.95 -11.51 6.50
N LYS A 233 19.73 -12.46 7.41
CA LYS A 233 20.76 -12.98 8.30
C LYS A 233 21.86 -13.70 7.51
N ALA A 234 21.50 -14.55 6.56
CA ALA A 234 22.44 -15.22 5.66
C ALA A 234 23.29 -14.22 4.87
N ILE A 235 22.67 -13.21 4.25
CA ILE A 235 23.35 -12.13 3.52
C ILE A 235 24.33 -11.38 4.44
N ARG A 236 23.91 -11.06 5.67
CA ARG A 236 24.78 -10.38 6.65
C ARG A 236 25.98 -11.24 7.03
N MET A 237 25.79 -12.55 7.24
CA MET A 237 26.88 -13.48 7.55
C MET A 237 27.84 -13.61 6.36
N ALA A 238 27.33 -13.73 5.14
CA ALA A 238 28.14 -13.78 3.92
C ALA A 238 29.02 -12.52 3.79
N ARG A 239 28.47 -11.33 4.05
CA ARG A 239 29.23 -10.07 4.05
C ARG A 239 30.41 -10.09 5.03
N LEU A 240 30.20 -10.59 6.24
CA LEU A 240 31.25 -10.70 7.26
C LEU A 240 32.32 -11.74 6.86
N MET A 241 31.92 -12.87 6.29
CA MET A 241 32.86 -13.91 5.84
C MET A 241 33.69 -13.46 4.63
N ILE A 242 33.09 -12.73 3.68
CA ILE A 242 33.81 -12.11 2.56
C ILE A 242 34.83 -11.10 3.08
N GLU A 243 34.48 -10.33 4.12
CA GLU A 243 35.38 -9.36 4.74
C GLU A 243 36.55 -10.00 5.49
N ASP A 244 36.31 -11.11 6.17
CA ASP A 244 37.37 -11.87 6.84
C ASP A 244 38.37 -12.47 5.84
N GLY A 245 37.93 -12.73 4.59
CA GLY A 245 38.79 -13.10 3.47
C GLY A 245 39.43 -14.50 3.58
N LYS A 246 38.99 -15.32 4.53
CA LYS A 246 39.56 -16.66 4.81
C LYS A 246 38.88 -17.81 4.08
N LEU A 247 37.67 -17.58 3.55
CA LEU A 247 36.83 -18.60 2.92
C LEU A 247 36.66 -18.31 1.43
N SER A 248 36.55 -19.36 0.62
CA SER A 248 36.18 -19.22 -0.80
C SER A 248 34.72 -18.81 -0.94
N TYR A 249 34.32 -18.30 -2.11
CA TYR A 249 32.90 -17.95 -2.33
C TYR A 249 32.01 -19.19 -2.34
N GLU A 250 32.52 -20.34 -2.78
CA GLU A 250 31.85 -21.64 -2.69
C GLU A 250 31.63 -22.07 -1.23
N ASP A 251 32.63 -21.90 -0.36
CA ASP A 251 32.49 -22.19 1.07
C ASP A 251 31.46 -21.26 1.72
N ILE A 252 31.48 -19.98 1.37
CA ILE A 252 30.53 -18.99 1.92
C ILE A 252 29.10 -19.30 1.47
N ALA A 253 28.91 -19.64 0.19
CA ALA A 253 27.62 -20.08 -0.35
C ALA A 253 27.11 -21.31 0.41
N MET A 254 27.97 -22.30 0.62
CA MET A 254 27.64 -23.49 1.41
C MET A 254 27.25 -23.18 2.86
N TYR A 255 28.03 -22.35 3.57
CA TYR A 255 27.76 -22.05 4.99
C TYR A 255 26.57 -21.13 5.24
N THR A 256 26.21 -20.31 4.25
CA THR A 256 25.10 -19.36 4.37
C THR A 256 23.84 -19.80 3.65
N GLU A 257 23.90 -20.96 2.97
CA GLU A 257 22.83 -21.51 2.13
C GLU A 257 22.38 -20.54 1.02
N LEU A 258 23.26 -19.59 0.66
CA LEU A 258 23.07 -18.72 -0.48
C LEU A 258 23.58 -19.41 -1.75
N THR A 259 23.06 -19.00 -2.90
CA THR A 259 23.64 -19.40 -4.18
C THR A 259 25.00 -18.73 -4.39
N LEU A 260 25.88 -19.37 -5.18
CA LEU A 260 27.18 -18.78 -5.52
C LEU A 260 27.02 -17.41 -6.20
N GLU A 261 26.04 -17.27 -7.10
CA GLU A 261 25.71 -15.99 -7.75
C GLU A 261 25.33 -14.89 -6.75
N GLU A 262 24.54 -15.21 -5.70
CA GLU A 262 24.18 -14.27 -4.65
C GLU A 262 25.41 -13.80 -3.86
N VAL A 263 26.32 -14.72 -3.53
CA VAL A 263 27.58 -14.40 -2.83
C VAL A 263 28.49 -13.52 -3.68
N GLU A 264 28.64 -13.84 -4.97
CA GLU A 264 29.41 -13.03 -5.92
C GLU A 264 28.83 -11.62 -6.07
N LYS A 265 27.50 -11.49 -6.16
CA LYS A 265 26.82 -10.20 -6.22
C LYS A 265 27.07 -9.37 -4.96
N ILE A 266 27.00 -9.98 -3.77
CA ILE A 266 27.30 -9.31 -2.50
C ILE A 266 28.74 -8.78 -2.50
N ALA A 267 29.71 -9.54 -3.03
CA ALA A 267 31.10 -9.11 -3.12
C ALA A 267 31.30 -7.94 -4.11
N LEU A 268 30.56 -7.93 -5.24
CA LEU A 268 30.58 -6.86 -6.23
C LEU A 268 29.98 -5.54 -5.70
N GLU A 269 28.86 -5.61 -4.99
CA GLU A 269 28.22 -4.45 -4.37
C GLU A 269 29.16 -3.75 -3.37
N LYS A 270 30.00 -4.51 -2.65
CA LYS A 270 30.99 -3.94 -1.71
C LYS A 270 32.15 -3.23 -2.42
N LYS A 271 32.61 -3.72 -3.59
CA LYS A 271 33.68 -3.05 -4.36
C LYS A 271 33.26 -1.69 -4.93
N SER A 272 31.95 -1.41 -4.92
CA SER A 272 31.32 -0.22 -5.51
C SER A 272 31.01 0.88 -4.48
N ALA A 273 31.24 0.62 -3.19
CA ALA A 273 30.97 1.51 -2.06
C ALA A 273 32.28 1.90 -1.35
#